data_AF-A0A959NFI0-F1
#
_entry.id   AF-A0A959NFI0-F1
#
_cell.length_a   1.000
_cell.length_b   1.000
_cell.length_c   1.000
_cell.angle_alpha   90.00
_cell.angle_beta   90.00
_cell.angle_gamma   90.00
#
_symmetry.space_group_name_H-M   'P 1'
#
loop_
_entity.id
_entity.type
_entity.pdbx_description
1 polymer ?
#
loop_
_entity_poly.entity_id
_entity_poly.type
_entity_poly.pdbx_seq_one_letter_code
_entity_poly.pdbx_strand_id
1 'polypeptide(L)' 'SGSPALDAYGNLIGLNFDRAWEGTMSDINYDPSICRNIMVDIRYVLFLVDKFAGATRLIDEMKLVHPKKH' A
#
# COMPACT_ATOMS: atom_id res chain seq x y z
N SER A 1 -11.46 -4.01 -2.45
CA SER A 1 -10.40 -3.51 -1.54
C SER A 1 -9.40 -4.60 -1.24
N GLY A 2 -8.15 -4.26 -0.91
CA GLY A 2 -7.04 -5.18 -0.68
C GLY A 2 -6.04 -5.30 -1.84
N SER A 3 -6.19 -4.48 -2.90
CA SER A 3 -5.32 -4.56 -4.08
C SER A 3 -3.89 -4.13 -3.76
N PRO A 4 -2.87 -4.85 -4.28
CA PRO A 4 -1.47 -4.46 -4.11
C PRO A 4 -1.15 -3.24 -4.98
N ALA A 5 -0.52 -2.24 -4.38
CA ALA A 5 0.13 -1.15 -5.09
C ALA A 5 1.61 -1.48 -5.26
N LEU A 6 2.07 -1.55 -6.52
CA LEU A 6 3.42 -1.95 -6.87
C LEU A 6 4.24 -0.74 -7.34
N ASP A 7 5.55 -0.76 -7.07
CA ASP A 7 6.48 0.18 -7.68
C ASP A 7 6.83 -0.21 -9.14
N ALA A 8 7.67 0.61 -9.78
CA ALA A 8 8.10 0.39 -11.16
C ALA A 8 8.87 -0.93 -11.39
N TYR A 9 9.33 -1.59 -10.33
CA TYR A 9 10.05 -2.86 -10.36
C TYR A 9 9.20 -4.04 -9.90
N GLY A 10 7.90 -3.83 -9.66
CA GLY A 10 6.97 -4.86 -9.21
C GLY A 10 7.03 -5.16 -7.72
N ASN A 11 7.67 -4.32 -6.89
CA ASN A 11 7.72 -4.51 -5.44
C ASN A 11 6.50 -3.90 -4.77
N LEU A 12 5.96 -4.58 -3.76
CA LEU A 12 4.82 -4.09 -2.98
C LEU A 12 5.20 -2.84 -2.17
N ILE A 13 4.50 -1.73 -2.39
CA ILE A 13 4.72 -0.46 -1.67
C ILE A 13 3.50 0.00 -0.87
N GLY A 14 2.31 -0.51 -1.19
CA GLY A 14 1.11 -0.18 -0.42
C GLY A 14 -0.04 -1.15 -0.65
N LEU A 15 -1.02 -1.09 0.24
CA LEU A 15 -2.23 -1.88 0.18
C LEU A 15 -3.44 -0.93 0.07
N ASN A 16 -4.17 -1.02 -1.04
CA ASN A 16 -5.30 -0.16 -1.31
C ASN A 16 -6.51 -0.54 -0.44
N PHE A 17 -7.05 0.40 0.32
CA PHE A 17 -8.19 0.14 1.20
C PHE A 17 -9.41 1.02 0.92
N ASP A 18 -9.21 2.26 0.48
CA ASP A 18 -10.32 3.20 0.28
C ASP A 18 -10.09 4.19 -0.88
N ARG A 19 -11.07 5.06 -1.13
CA ARG A 19 -11.03 6.17 -2.10
C ARG A 19 -11.26 7.49 -1.38
N ALA A 20 -10.65 8.57 -1.86
CA ALA A 20 -10.90 9.90 -1.34
C ALA A 20 -12.36 10.31 -1.55
N TRP A 21 -12.90 11.12 -0.63
CA TRP A 21 -14.30 11.56 -0.63
C TRP A 21 -14.68 12.33 -1.91
N GLU A 22 -13.78 13.17 -2.41
CA GLU A 22 -13.95 13.92 -3.66
C GLU A 22 -14.02 12.98 -4.89
N GLY A 23 -13.54 11.75 -4.75
CA GLY A 23 -13.60 10.69 -5.75
C GLY A 23 -14.79 9.75 -5.62
N THR A 24 -15.79 10.03 -4.78
CA THR A 24 -16.96 9.13 -4.63
C THR A 24 -17.77 8.99 -5.93
N MET A 25 -17.69 9.98 -6.83
CA MET A 25 -18.29 9.92 -8.18
C MET A 25 -17.43 9.19 -9.24
N SER A 26 -16.28 8.61 -8.86
CA SER A 26 -15.36 7.95 -9.80
C SER A 26 -15.95 6.77 -10.56
N ASP A 27 -17.06 6.19 -10.09
CA ASP A 27 -17.78 5.11 -10.77
C ASP A 27 -18.62 5.61 -11.98
N ILE A 28 -18.84 6.92 -12.12
CA ILE A 28 -19.64 7.53 -13.19
C ILE A 28 -18.79 8.46 -14.08
N ASN A 29 -17.86 9.23 -13.50
CA ASN A 29 -16.97 10.10 -14.28
C ASN A 29 -15.60 10.20 -13.60
N TYR A 30 -14.55 9.78 -14.30
CA TYR A 30 -13.19 9.75 -13.77
C TYR A 30 -12.48 11.07 -14.06
N ASP A 31 -12.27 11.87 -13.01
CA ASP A 31 -11.46 13.08 -13.09
C ASP A 31 -10.13 12.87 -12.34
N PRO A 32 -8.99 12.83 -13.05
CA PRO A 32 -7.67 12.61 -12.46
C PRO A 32 -7.19 13.78 -11.59
N SER A 33 -7.88 14.92 -11.56
CA SER A 33 -7.55 16.03 -10.65
C SER A 33 -8.07 15.77 -9.23
N ILE A 34 -9.20 15.07 -9.08
CA ILE A 34 -9.87 14.85 -7.78
C ILE A 34 -9.88 13.38 -7.33
N CYS A 35 -9.80 12.42 -8.26
CA CYS A 35 -9.85 11.00 -7.91
C CYS A 35 -8.50 10.52 -7.37
N ARG A 36 -8.43 10.20 -6.08
CA ARG A 36 -7.26 9.59 -5.43
C ARG A 36 -7.68 8.34 -4.68
N ASN A 37 -6.85 7.30 -4.78
CA ASN A 37 -7.00 6.09 -3.98
C ASN A 37 -6.19 6.23 -2.68
N ILE A 38 -6.70 5.66 -1.60
CA ILE A 38 -6.06 5.69 -0.28
C ILE A 38 -5.45 4.32 -0.01
N MET A 39 -4.15 4.33 0.26
CA MET A 39 -3.35 3.12 0.46
C MET A 39 -2.65 3.20 1.82
N VAL A 40 -2.56 2.06 2.51
CA VAL A 40 -1.67 1.92 3.66
C VAL A 40 -0.26 1.67 3.14
N ASP A 41 0.71 2.41 3.65
CA ASP A 41 2.13 2.19 3.34
C ASP A 41 2.59 0.84 3.89
N ILE A 42 3.27 0.04 3.07
CA ILE A 42 3.71 -1.31 3.47
C ILE A 42 4.66 -1.26 4.68
N ARG A 43 5.41 -0.17 4.88
CA ARG A 43 6.29 0.02 6.04
C ARG A 43 5.49 0.10 7.33
N TYR A 44 4.32 0.73 7.30
CA TYR A 44 3.46 0.81 8.48
C TYR A 44 2.82 -0.54 8.81
N VAL A 45 2.44 -1.31 7.79
CA VAL A 45 1.96 -2.69 7.97
C VAL A 45 3.04 -3.55 8.62
N LEU A 46 4.27 -3.54 8.07
CA LEU A 46 5.39 -4.29 8.63
C LEU A 46 5.76 -3.81 10.04
N PHE A 47 5.67 -2.51 10.33
CA PHE A 47 5.88 -1.96 11.66
C PHE A 47 4.87 -2.52 12.68
N LEU A 48 3.59 -2.60 12.33
CA LEU A 48 2.58 -3.18 13.20
C LEU A 48 2.81 -4.69 13.41
N VAL A 49 3.17 -5.43 12.35
CA VAL A 49 3.48 -6.86 12.45
C VAL A 49 4.71 -7.11 13.35
N ASP A 50 5.78 -6.32 13.20
CA ASP A 50 7.01 -6.43 13.98
C ASP A 50 6.82 -5.92 15.42
N LYS A 51 6.55 -4.63 15.56
CA LYS A 51 6.68 -3.91 16.84
C LYS A 51 5.45 -4.00 17.70
N PHE A 52 4.27 -4.07 17.11
CA PHE A 52 3.02 -4.14 17.87
C PHE A 52 2.62 -5.60 18.14
N ALA A 53 2.64 -6.45 17.12
CA ALA A 53 2.22 -7.84 17.25
C ALA A 53 3.35 -8.81 17.65
N GLY A 54 4.63 -8.42 17.52
CA GLY A 54 5.77 -9.30 17.80
C GLY A 54 5.85 -10.50 16.86
N ALA A 55 5.20 -10.46 15.70
CA ALA A 55 5.03 -11.59 14.79
C ALA A 55 6.17 -11.65 13.75
N THR A 56 7.41 -11.66 14.24
CA THR A 56 8.63 -11.62 13.40
C THR A 56 8.70 -12.74 12.37
N ARG A 57 8.16 -13.93 12.68
CA ARG A 57 8.08 -15.06 11.73
C ARG A 57 7.46 -14.68 10.38
N LEU A 58 6.44 -13.81 10.39
CA LEU A 58 5.77 -13.38 9.15
C LEU A 58 6.66 -12.47 8.32
N ILE A 59 7.55 -11.70 8.96
CA ILE A 59 8.50 -10.83 8.27
C ILE A 59 9.62 -11.65 7.67
N ASP A 60 10.11 -12.66 8.40
CA ASP A 60 11.15 -13.58 7.91
C ASP A 60 10.69 -14.41 6.70
N GLU A 61 9.38 -14.64 6.57
CA GLU A 61 8.78 -15.32 5.41
C GLU A 61 8.78 -14.42 4.15
N MET A 62 8.89 -13.10 4.31
CA MET A 62 8.85 -12.12 3.22
C MET A 62 10.24 -11.76 2.70
N LYS A 63 10.32 -11.47 1.39
CA LYS A 63 11.54 -10.93 0.78
C LYS A 63 11.55 -9.40 0.82
N LEU A 64 12.25 -8.82 1.80
CA LEU A 64 12.44 -7.37 1.88
C LEU A 64 13.50 -6.90 0.87
N VAL A 65 13.18 -5.82 0.14
CA VAL A 65 14.01 -5.28 -0.94
C VAL A 65 14.21 -3.77 -0.78
N HIS A 66 15.33 -3.26 -1.32
CA HIS A 66 15.68 -1.84 -1.27
C HIS A 66 15.91 -1.27 -2.69
N PRO A 67 14.85 -1.17 -3.52
CA PRO A 67 14.96 -0.80 -4.93
C PRO A 67 15.43 0.64 -5.20
N LYS A 68 15.45 1.49 -4.16
CA LYS A 68 15.89 2.89 -4.23
C LYS A 68 17.26 3.14 -3.60
N LYS A 69 18.02 2.09 -3.30
CA LYS A 69 19.38 2.21 -2.75
C LYS A 69 20.36 2.35 -3.93
N HIS A 70 21.06 3.48 -3.98
CA HIS A 70 22.23 3.67 -4.84
C HIS A 70 23.49 3.14 -4.16
#